data_AF-A0A378AIS6-F1
#
_entry.id   AF-A0A378AIS6-F1
#
_cell.length_a   1.000
_cell.length_b   1.000
_cell.length_c   1.000
_cell.angle_alpha   90.00
_cell.angle_beta   90.00
_cell.angle_gamma   90.00
#
_symmetry.space_group_name_H-M   'P 1'
#
loop_
_entity.id
_entity.type
_entity.pdbx_description
1 polymer ?
#
loop_
_entity_poly.entity_id
_entity_poly.type
_entity_poly.pdbx_seq_one_letter_code
_entity_poly.pdbx_strand_id
1 'polypeptide(L)' 'MNPDFVIVGETRSFNWEMMHKAAFFVANGARFIATNPDTHGRGFYPACGALCAGIEKNLRP' A
#
# COMPACT_ATOMS: atom_id res chain seq x y z
N MET A 1 11.90 -2.87 -13.96
CA MET A 1 12.54 -2.33 -12.73
C MET A 1 12.33 -3.35 -11.62
N ASN A 2 13.34 -3.61 -10.78
CA ASN A 2 13.24 -4.50 -9.62
C ASN A 2 13.49 -3.67 -8.35
N PRO A 3 12.46 -3.03 -7.78
CA PRO A 3 12.64 -2.15 -6.64
C PRO A 3 12.92 -2.93 -5.36
N ASP A 4 13.86 -2.45 -4.54
CA ASP A 4 14.13 -3.03 -3.22
C ASP A 4 13.04 -2.68 -2.19
N PHE A 5 12.27 -1.63 -2.45
CA PHE A 5 11.27 -1.08 -1.52
C PHE A 5 9.99 -0.67 -2.23
N VAL A 6 8.87 -0.84 -1.52
CA VAL A 6 7.58 -0.23 -1.82
C VAL A 6 7.18 0.60 -0.61
N ILE A 7 7.12 1.92 -0.80
CA ILE A 7 6.75 2.89 0.24
C ILE A 7 5.36 3.43 -0.08
N VAL A 8 4.43 3.32 0.87
CA VAL A 8 3.05 3.81 0.72
C VAL A 8 2.83 5.02 1.61
N GLY A 9 2.41 6.11 0.98
CA GLY A 9 1.94 7.33 1.62
C GLY A 9 0.44 7.49 1.49
N GLU A 10 -0.14 8.34 2.34
CA GLU A 10 -1.52 8.80 2.17
C GLU A 10 -1.66 9.59 0.85
N THR A 11 -2.69 9.29 0.07
CA THR A 11 -2.99 10.01 -1.18
C THR A 11 -4.48 9.91 -1.51
N ARG A 12 -5.00 10.94 -2.19
CA ARG A 12 -6.38 10.98 -2.69
C ARG A 12 -6.56 10.29 -4.04
N SER A 13 -5.47 9.89 -4.68
CA SER A 13 -5.47 9.34 -6.04
C SER A 13 -5.00 7.89 -6.08
N PHE A 14 -5.17 7.15 -4.97
CA PHE A 14 -4.87 5.73 -4.93
C PHE A 14 -5.84 4.95 -5.83
N ASN A 15 -5.30 4.12 -6.71
CA ASN A 15 -6.08 3.39 -7.71
C ASN A 15 -5.64 1.93 -7.82
N TRP A 16 -6.35 1.17 -8.65
CA TRP A 16 -6.10 -0.26 -8.85
C TRP A 16 -4.69 -0.55 -9.39
N GLU A 17 -4.19 0.22 -10.37
CA GLU A 17 -2.87 0.00 -10.95
C GLU A 17 -1.75 0.16 -9.92
N MET A 18 -1.87 1.16 -9.04
CA MET A 18 -0.92 1.38 -7.94
C MET A 18 -0.94 0.20 -6.96
N MET A 19 -2.13 -0.27 -6.58
CA MET A 19 -2.29 -1.42 -5.68
C MET A 19 -1.69 -2.69 -6.31
N HIS A 20 -2.03 -2.98 -7.57
CA HIS A 20 -1.54 -4.16 -8.29
C HIS A 20 -0.01 -4.13 -8.42
N LYS A 21 0.56 -2.98 -8.80
CA LYS A 21 2.02 -2.81 -8.93
C LYS A 21 2.73 -2.96 -7.58
N ALA A 22 2.17 -2.40 -6.51
CA ALA A 22 2.70 -2.55 -5.17
C ALA A 22 2.67 -4.02 -4.71
N ALA A 23 1.52 -4.69 -4.82
CA ALA A 23 1.38 -6.10 -4.46
C ALA A 23 2.33 -6.99 -5.26
N PHE A 24 2.45 -6.75 -6.57
CA PHE A 24 3.39 -7.47 -7.43
C PHE A 24 4.83 -7.34 -6.94
N PHE A 25 5.32 -6.12 -6.66
CA PHE A 25 6.71 -5.94 -6.21
C PHE A 25 6.95 -6.52 -4.82
N VAL A 26 5.99 -6.39 -3.90
CA VAL A 26 6.12 -6.99 -2.56
C VAL A 26 6.16 -8.51 -2.64
N ALA A 27 5.30 -9.12 -3.46
CA ALA A 27 5.35 -10.56 -3.72
C ALA A 27 6.68 -11.03 -4.36
N ASN A 28 7.37 -10.14 -5.08
CA ASN A 28 8.69 -10.40 -5.65
C ASN A 28 9.86 -10.00 -4.72
N GLY A 29 9.60 -9.74 -3.44
CA GLY A 29 10.64 -9.57 -2.42
C GLY A 29 10.99 -8.12 -2.06
N ALA A 30 10.30 -7.13 -2.65
CA ALA A 30 10.47 -5.73 -2.21
C ALA A 30 9.98 -5.55 -0.77
N ARG A 31 10.74 -4.80 0.04
CA ARG A 31 10.34 -4.50 1.43
C ARG A 31 9.20 -3.49 1.44
N PHE A 32 8.16 -3.78 2.18
CA PHE A 32 6.96 -2.95 2.28
C PHE A 32 7.03 -2.00 3.48
N ILE A 33 6.86 -0.70 3.24
CA ILE A 33 6.93 0.35 4.28
C ILE A 33 5.69 1.24 4.17
N ALA A 34 4.88 1.25 5.23
CA ALA A 34 3.84 2.26 5.42
C ALA A 34 4.45 3.50 6.09
N THR A 35 4.11 4.69 5.61
CA THR A 35 4.60 5.95 6.21
C THR A 35 3.96 6.24 7.57
N ASN A 36 2.76 5.71 7.83
CA ASN A 36 2.08 5.74 9.12
C ASN A 36 1.08 4.56 9.23
N PRO A 37 0.75 4.11 10.45
CA PRO A 37 -0.16 2.98 10.65
C PRO A 37 -1.65 3.37 10.66
N ASP A 38 -1.99 4.65 10.52
CA ASP A 38 -3.36 5.11 10.71
C ASP A 38 -4.28 4.59 9.60
N THR A 39 -5.42 4.06 10.00
CA THR A 39 -6.42 3.54 9.03
C THR A 39 -7.33 4.63 8.50
N HIS A 40 -7.56 5.69 9.29
CA HIS A 40 -8.44 6.79 8.91
C HIS A 40 -7.88 8.11 9.41
N GLY A 41 -8.07 9.17 8.62
CA GLY A 41 -7.85 10.53 9.08
C GLY A 41 -9.13 11.18 9.61
N ARG A 42 -9.08 12.50 9.80
CA ARG A 42 -10.23 13.27 10.30
C ARG A 42 -11.39 13.19 9.30
N GLY A 43 -12.59 12.87 9.80
CA GLY A 43 -13.76 12.70 8.93
C GLY A 43 -13.80 11.34 8.20
N PHE A 44 -13.11 10.33 8.73
CA PHE A 44 -13.19 8.93 8.29
C PHE A 44 -12.69 8.67 6.86
N TYR A 45 -11.92 9.57 6.26
CA TYR A 45 -11.28 9.27 4.98
C TYR A 45 -10.18 8.21 5.16
N PRO A 46 -9.90 7.36 4.15
CA PRO A 46 -8.86 6.35 4.24
C PRO A 46 -7.47 6.97 4.38
N ALA A 47 -6.75 6.63 5.45
CA ALA A 47 -5.35 7.00 5.64
C ALA A 47 -4.42 5.87 5.15
N CYS A 48 -3.10 6.04 5.33
CA CYS A 48 -2.08 5.14 4.78
C CYS A 48 -2.32 3.66 5.13
N GLY A 49 -2.66 3.35 6.38
CA GLY A 49 -2.93 1.98 6.82
C GLY A 49 -4.11 1.33 6.09
N ALA A 50 -5.16 2.09 5.76
CA ALA A 50 -6.28 1.56 4.97
C ALA A 50 -5.86 1.27 3.52
N LEU A 51 -4.99 2.09 2.93
CA LEU A 51 -4.45 1.83 1.59
C LEU A 51 -3.55 0.57 1.60
N CYS A 52 -2.76 0.38 2.65
CA CYS A 52 -1.87 -0.77 2.82
C CYS A 52 -2.65 -2.09 2.95
N ALA A 53 -3.81 -2.08 3.61
CA ALA A 53 -4.62 -3.28 3.81
C ALA A 53 -5.03 -3.98 2.50
N GLY A 54 -5.29 -3.20 1.44
CA GLY A 54 -5.57 -3.76 0.11
C GLY A 54 -4.36 -4.48 -0.47
N ILE A 55 -3.16 -3.93 -0.32
CA ILE A 55 -1.92 -4.53 -0.81
C ILE A 55 -1.61 -5.82 -0.02
N GLU A 56 -1.66 -5.77 1.32
CA GLU A 56 -1.33 -6.90 2.20
C GLU A 56 -2.27 -8.10 2.02
N LYS A 57 -3.57 -7.84 1.84
CA LYS A 57 -4.55 -8.92 1.65
C LYS A 57 -4.37 -9.64 0.31
N ASN A 58 -3.90 -8.94 -0.72
CA ASN A 58 -3.60 -9.54 -2.02
C ASN A 58 -2.35 -10.44 -2.02
N LEU A 59 -1.54 -10.42 -0.95
CA LEU A 59 -0.37 -11.29 -0.79
C LEU A 59 -0.74 -12.67 -0.22
N ARG A 60 -1.98 -12.84 0.24
CA ARG A 60 -2.47 -14.12 0.75
C ARG A 60 -3.10 -14.92 -0.40
N PRO A 61 -2.78 -16.21 -0.53
CA PRO A 61 -3.40 -17.08 -1.54
C PRO A 61 -4.91 -17.26 -1.30
#